data_AF-A0A4Q5TRN1-F1
#
_entry.id   AF-A0A4Q5TRN1-F1
#
_cell.length_a   1.000
_cell.length_b   1.000
_cell.length_c   1.000
_cell.angle_alpha   90.00
_cell.angle_beta   90.00
_cell.angle_gamma   90.00
#
_symmetry.space_group_name_H-M   'P 1'
#
loop_
_entity.id
_entity.type
_entity.pdbx_description
1 polymer ?
#
loop_
_entity_poly.entity_id
_entity_poly.type
_entity_poly.pdbx_seq_one_letter_code
_entity_poly.pdbx_strand_id
1 'polypeptide(L)'
;MKYNQYSPSLVDKPIRLLDEEIENPLLVFHEVFEFYDLNHIRVQLGDWLELAFSSEDEDLKDPIPRVNLIQFALHMEATAEAAFLLYQQDRERMKRMPPPVSLEE
;
A
#
# COMPACT_ATOMS: atom_id res chain seq x y z
N MET A 1 3.59 -2.67 27.03
CA MET A 1 3.90 -1.96 25.77
C MET A 1 3.12 -0.66 25.76
N LYS A 2 3.77 0.49 25.52
CA LYS A 2 3.07 1.77 25.39
C LYS A 2 2.52 1.86 23.96
N TYR A 3 1.19 1.86 23.81
CA TYR A 3 0.55 2.15 22.53
C TYR A 3 1.10 3.47 21.99
N ASN A 4 1.49 3.47 20.72
CA ASN A 4 1.87 4.68 20.02
C ASN A 4 0.63 5.59 19.99
N GLN A 5 0.56 6.55 20.91
CA GLN A 5 -0.51 7.55 20.96
C GLN A 5 -0.32 8.47 19.76
N TYR A 6 -0.82 8.06 18.59
CA TYR A 6 -1.03 9.02 17.51
C TYR A 6 -1.98 10.09 18.04
N SER A 7 -1.52 11.34 18.06
CA SER A 7 -2.36 12.49 18.39
C SER A 7 -3.61 12.47 17.50
N PRO A 8 -4.81 12.78 18.01
CA PRO A 8 -6.04 12.88 17.21
C PRO A 8 -5.88 13.76 15.96
N SER A 9 -4.94 14.70 15.97
CA SER A 9 -4.60 15.58 14.84
C SER A 9 -3.90 14.90 13.66
N LEU A 10 -3.48 13.65 13.79
CA LEU A 10 -2.78 12.86 12.76
C LEU A 10 -3.67 11.84 12.07
N VAL A 11 -4.93 11.69 12.48
CA VAL A 11 -5.83 10.63 12.00
C VAL A 11 -6.07 10.72 10.49
N ASP A 12 -6.12 11.93 9.93
CA ASP A 12 -6.46 12.17 8.52
C ASP A 12 -5.33 12.86 7.73
N LYS A 13 -4.06 12.60 8.07
CA LYS A 13 -2.92 13.20 7.35
C LYS A 13 -1.90 12.16 6.92
N PRO A 14 -1.35 12.27 5.69
CA PRO A 14 -0.22 11.45 5.29
C PRO A 14 0.98 11.78 6.20
N ILE A 15 1.53 10.75 6.85
CA ILE A 15 2.67 10.89 7.78
C ILE A 15 3.98 10.49 7.10
N ARG A 16 3.91 9.57 6.12
CA ARG A 16 5.09 8.95 5.51
C ARG A 16 5.42 9.45 4.12
N LEU A 17 4.51 10.19 3.49
CA LEU A 17 4.72 10.71 2.14
C LEU A 17 5.64 11.93 2.19
N LEU A 18 6.59 11.98 1.26
CA LEU A 18 7.39 13.16 0.95
C LEU A 18 6.54 14.22 0.24
N ASP A 19 6.98 15.48 0.24
CA ASP A 19 6.23 16.57 -0.39
C ASP A 19 5.93 16.29 -1.88
N GLU A 20 6.89 15.72 -2.61
CA GLU A 20 6.74 15.34 -4.02
C GLU A 20 5.70 14.22 -4.22
N GLU A 21 5.59 13.29 -3.27
CA GLU A 21 4.61 12.20 -3.28
C GLU A 21 3.22 12.69 -2.88
N ILE A 22 3.13 13.74 -2.06
CA ILE A 22 1.86 14.42 -1.76
C ILE A 22 1.36 15.12 -3.03
N GLU A 23 2.24 15.77 -3.79
CA GLU A 23 1.89 16.40 -5.06
C GLU A 23 1.55 15.36 -6.14
N ASN A 24 2.24 14.22 -6.15
CA ASN A 24 1.99 13.13 -7.08
C ASN A 24 2.03 11.74 -6.38
N PRO A 25 0.89 11.26 -5.85
CA PRO A 25 0.83 9.98 -5.15
C PRO A 25 1.14 8.75 -6.02
N LEU A 26 1.10 8.89 -7.35
CA LEU A 26 1.47 7.80 -8.26
C LEU A 26 2.94 7.40 -8.12
N LEU A 27 3.82 8.32 -7.67
CA LEU A 27 5.24 8.04 -7.43
C LEU A 27 5.43 6.86 -6.47
N VAL A 28 4.62 6.79 -5.41
CA VAL A 28 4.63 5.68 -4.45
C VAL A 28 4.30 4.36 -5.13
N PHE A 29 3.35 4.35 -6.06
CA PHE A 29 2.99 3.13 -6.77
C PHE A 29 4.08 2.70 -7.74
N HIS A 30 4.76 3.65 -8.41
CA HIS A 30 5.93 3.33 -9.24
C HIS A 30 7.02 2.67 -8.42
N GLU A 31 7.35 3.22 -7.24
CA GLU A 31 8.36 2.63 -6.35
C GLU A 31 7.94 1.23 -5.89
N VAL A 32 6.70 1.06 -5.40
CA VAL A 32 6.22 -0.25 -4.93
C VAL A 32 6.27 -1.31 -6.04
N PHE A 33 5.74 -1.00 -7.22
CA PHE A 33 5.65 -1.97 -8.33
C PHE A 33 6.93 -2.08 -9.18
N GLU A 34 7.96 -1.32 -8.84
CA GLU A 34 9.33 -1.56 -9.31
C GLU A 34 9.95 -2.77 -8.61
N PHE A 35 9.67 -2.96 -7.31
CA PHE A 35 10.28 -4.01 -6.50
C PHE A 35 9.36 -5.21 -6.24
N TYR A 36 8.04 -5.01 -6.24
CA TYR A 36 7.07 -6.03 -5.83
C TYR A 36 6.00 -6.24 -6.90
N ASP A 37 5.83 -7.48 -7.34
CA ASP A 37 4.66 -7.85 -8.11
C ASP A 37 3.46 -8.16 -7.19
N LEU A 38 2.25 -8.20 -7.78
CA LEU A 38 1.03 -8.49 -7.02
C LEU A 38 1.09 -9.86 -6.33
N ASN A 39 1.72 -10.86 -6.93
CA ASN A 39 1.81 -12.19 -6.32
C ASN A 39 2.68 -12.17 -5.07
N HIS A 40 3.78 -11.42 -5.08
CA HIS A 40 4.62 -11.21 -3.91
C HIS A 40 3.82 -10.57 -2.77
N ILE A 41 3.05 -9.52 -3.06
CA ILE A 41 2.22 -8.84 -2.05
C ILE A 41 1.19 -9.81 -1.44
N ARG A 42 0.52 -10.63 -2.27
CA ARG A 42 -0.44 -11.65 -1.80
C ARG A 42 0.21 -12.66 -0.86
N VAL A 43 1.39 -13.17 -1.24
CA VAL A 43 2.16 -14.11 -0.41
C VAL A 43 2.52 -13.46 0.92
N GLN A 44 3.06 -12.24 0.91
CA GLN A 44 3.43 -11.53 2.15
C GLN A 44 2.24 -11.30 3.08
N LEU A 45 1.08 -10.91 2.55
CA LEU A 45 -0.14 -10.76 3.35
C LEU A 45 -0.61 -12.10 3.93
N GLY A 46 -0.51 -13.18 3.17
CA GLY A 46 -0.79 -14.54 3.63
C GLY A 46 0.12 -14.98 4.76
N ASP A 47 1.44 -14.82 4.58
CA ASP A 47 2.46 -15.15 5.57
C ASP A 47 2.21 -14.36 6.88
N TRP A 48 1.82 -13.09 6.78
CA TRP A 48 1.51 -12.27 7.95
C TRP A 48 0.26 -12.76 8.69
N LEU A 49 -0.79 -13.18 7.98
CA LEU A 49 -1.98 -13.78 8.60
C LEU A 49 -1.65 -15.10 9.28
N GLU A 50 -0.83 -15.95 8.64
CA GLU A 50 -0.39 -17.23 9.21
C GLU A 50 0.38 -16.99 10.52
N LEU A 51 1.37 -16.10 10.48
CA LEU A 51 2.15 -15.73 11.67
C LEU A 51 1.27 -15.17 12.79
N ALA A 52 0.31 -14.30 12.46
CA ALA A 52 -0.61 -13.74 13.45
C ALA A 52 -1.47 -14.84 14.10
N PHE A 53 -2.00 -15.79 13.31
CA PHE A 53 -2.86 -16.85 13.83
C PHE A 53 -2.12 -18.02 14.48
N SER A 54 -0.83 -18.17 14.22
CA SER A 54 0.05 -19.10 14.91
C SER A 54 0.67 -18.50 16.18
N SER A 55 0.46 -17.21 16.45
CA SER A 55 0.98 -16.56 17.65
C SER A 55 0.22 -16.96 18.91
N GLU A 56 0.86 -16.80 20.07
CA GLU A 56 0.22 -16.98 21.39
C GLU A 56 -0.57 -15.75 21.84
N ASP A 57 -0.92 -14.83 20.93
CA ASP A 57 -1.66 -13.62 21.24
C ASP A 57 -3.08 -13.96 21.73
N GLU A 58 -3.37 -13.62 22.98
CA GLU A 58 -4.66 -13.85 23.62
C GLU A 58 -5.80 -13.12 22.89
N ASP A 59 -5.55 -11.92 22.35
CA ASP A 59 -6.57 -11.13 21.66
C ASP A 59 -6.99 -11.80 20.34
N LEU A 60 -6.09 -12.57 19.71
CA LEU A 60 -6.37 -13.31 18.48
C LEU A 60 -6.96 -14.71 18.73
N LYS A 61 -7.24 -15.08 19.98
CA LYS A 61 -8.06 -16.26 20.30
C LYS A 61 -9.55 -15.99 20.09
N ASP A 62 -9.97 -14.73 20.21
CA ASP A 62 -11.34 -14.32 19.97
C ASP A 62 -11.68 -14.34 18.47
N PRO A 63 -12.86 -14.85 18.06
CA PRO A 63 -13.23 -14.91 16.65
C PRO A 63 -13.34 -13.54 15.98
N ILE A 64 -13.77 -12.50 16.71
CA ILE A 64 -14.02 -11.17 16.15
C ILE A 64 -12.71 -10.49 15.69
N PRO A 65 -11.67 -10.35 16.55
CA PRO A 65 -10.37 -9.84 16.11
C PRO A 65 -9.77 -10.59 14.92
N ARG A 66 -9.92 -11.92 14.87
CA ARG A 66 -9.43 -12.72 13.73
C ARG A 66 -10.14 -12.39 12.43
N VAL A 67 -11.47 -12.30 12.46
CA VAL A 67 -12.27 -11.93 11.28
C VAL A 67 -11.90 -10.53 10.81
N ASN A 68 -11.75 -9.58 11.73
CA ASN A 68 -11.33 -8.22 11.38
C ASN A 68 -9.95 -8.20 10.72
N LEU A 69 -9.01 -9.00 11.20
CA LEU A 69 -7.66 -9.08 10.62
C LEU A 69 -7.67 -9.70 9.22
N ILE A 70 -8.46 -10.76 9.00
CA ILE A 70 -8.67 -11.35 7.66
C ILE A 70 -9.26 -10.30 6.72
N GLN A 71 -10.31 -9.59 7.15
CA GLN A 71 -10.94 -8.55 6.33
C GLN A 71 -9.96 -7.42 6.00
N PHE A 72 -9.16 -6.99 6.96
CA PHE A 72 -8.13 -6.00 6.74
C PHE A 72 -7.12 -6.46 5.67
N ALA A 73 -6.60 -7.69 5.77
CA ALA A 73 -5.67 -8.23 4.77
C ALA A 73 -6.29 -8.31 3.37
N LEU A 74 -7.56 -8.73 3.26
CA LEU A 74 -8.29 -8.75 1.98
C LEU A 74 -8.45 -7.33 1.39
N HIS A 75 -8.73 -6.34 2.23
CA HIS A 75 -8.80 -4.94 1.77
C HIS A 75 -7.43 -4.40 1.35
N MET A 76 -6.35 -4.82 2.02
CA MET A 76 -4.99 -4.46 1.61
C MET A 76 -4.63 -5.08 0.25
N GLU A 77 -5.00 -6.34 0.01
CA GLU A 77 -4.81 -6.99 -1.29
C GLU A 77 -5.58 -6.25 -2.40
N ALA A 78 -6.88 -5.98 -2.19
CA ALA A 78 -7.68 -5.23 -3.16
C ALA A 78 -7.15 -3.80 -3.41
N THR A 79 -6.61 -3.15 -2.37
CA THR A 79 -5.96 -1.84 -2.49
C THR A 79 -4.70 -1.93 -3.33
N ALA A 80 -3.88 -2.97 -3.13
CA ALA A 80 -2.68 -3.21 -3.94
C ALA A 80 -3.05 -3.47 -5.41
N GLU A 81 -4.11 -4.24 -5.70
CA GLU A 81 -4.60 -4.44 -7.06
C GLU A 81 -5.06 -3.14 -7.72
N ALA A 82 -5.84 -2.33 -6.99
CA ALA A 82 -6.28 -1.02 -7.48
C ALA A 82 -5.09 -0.09 -7.76
N ALA A 83 -4.11 -0.04 -6.85
CA ALA A 83 -2.88 0.73 -7.04
C ALA A 83 -2.08 0.25 -8.26
N PHE A 84 -2.02 -1.06 -8.49
CA PHE A 84 -1.33 -1.63 -9.65
C PHE A 84 -1.99 -1.21 -10.96
N LEU A 85 -3.32 -1.19 -11.02
CA LEU A 85 -4.04 -0.68 -12.19
C LEU A 85 -3.73 0.80 -12.46
N LEU A 86 -3.66 1.63 -11.42
CA LEU A 86 -3.28 3.04 -11.56
C LEU A 86 -1.85 3.20 -12.07
N TYR A 87 -0.91 2.42 -11.53
CA TYR A 87 0.48 2.36 -12.01
C TYR A 87 0.55 1.97 -13.49
N GLN A 88 -0.17 0.92 -13.91
CA GLN A 88 -0.21 0.50 -15.31
C GLN A 88 -0.79 1.58 -16.22
N GLN A 89 -1.89 2.23 -15.82
CA GLN A 89 -2.50 3.31 -16.59
C GLN A 89 -1.54 4.48 -16.79
N ASP A 90 -0.84 4.89 -15.73
CA ASP A 90 0.13 5.98 -15.79
C ASP A 90 1.35 5.62 -16.65
N ARG A 91 1.87 4.40 -16.52
CA ARG A 91 2.93 3.89 -17.41
C ARG A 91 2.54 3.90 -18.88
N GLU A 92 1.32 3.49 -19.21
CA GLU A 92 0.82 3.53 -20.58
C GLU A 92 0.61 4.97 -21.07
N ARG A 93 0.17 5.87 -20.19
CA ARG A 93 0.07 7.30 -20.50
C ARG A 93 1.45 7.89 -20.81
N MET A 94 2.47 7.61 -20.01
CA MET A 94 3.83 8.09 -20.23
C MET A 94 4.43 7.58 -21.54
N LYS A 95 4.18 6.32 -21.91
CA LYS A 95 4.62 5.76 -23.21
C LYS A 95 3.99 6.45 -24.42
N ARG A 96 2.77 6.98 -24.26
CA ARG A 96 2.02 7.65 -25.33
C ARG A 96 2.33 9.15 -25.41
N MET A 97 2.98 9.73 -24.40
CA MET A 97 3.36 11.13 -24.45
C MET A 97 4.43 11.34 -25.53
N PRO A 98 4.25 12.31 -26.44
CA PRO A 98 5.31 12.67 -27.36
C PRO A 98 6.53 13.13 -26.55
N PRO A 99 7.76 12.88 -27.05
CA PRO A 99 8.96 13.37 -26.40
C PRO A 99 8.83 14.88 -26.18
N PRO A 100 9.33 15.42 -25.05
CA PRO A 100 9.29 16.85 -24.81
C PRO A 100 9.92 17.56 -26.00
N VAL A 101 9.17 18.50 -26.59
CA VAL A 101 9.66 19.32 -27.70
C VAL A 101 10.90 20.05 -27.17
N SER A 102 12.08 19.70 -27.69
CA SER A 102 13.29 20.45 -27.43
C SER A 102 13.02 21.88 -27.90
N LEU A 103 12.95 22.81 -26.96
CA LEU A 103 13.06 24.24 -27.27
C LEU A 103 14.48 24.43 -27.79
N GLU A 104 14.65 24.33 -29.10
CA GLU A 104 15.85 24.82 -29.77
C GLU A 104 15.85 26.34 -29.58
N GLU A 105 16.71 26.82 -28.68
CA GLU A 105 17.12 28.23 -28.58
C GLU A 105 18.21 28.56 -29.62
#